data_AF-A0A0B3VWF9-F1
#
_entry.id   AF-A0A0B3VWF9-F1
#
_cell.length_a   1.000
_cell.length_b   1.000
_cell.length_c   1.000
_cell.angle_alpha   90.00
_cell.angle_beta   90.00
_cell.angle_gamma   90.00
#
_symmetry.space_group_name_H-M   'P 1'
#
loop_
_entity.id
_entity.type
_entity.pdbx_description
1 polymer ?
#
loop_
_entity_poly.entity_id
_entity_poly.type
_entity_poly.pdbx_seq_one_letter_code
_entity_poly.pdbx_strand_id
1 'polypeptide(L)'
;MIITNNNKVHEKYKNDYKIYYKECSFREILLYVRDRVHEGYVLLTHPLSSSIKPNETPYKSVLISDYKKILDYKSLMIIENAIITYDKFKKDKDYTIELTDRIIEDFKIVDLSIIQNALS
;
A
#
# COMPACT_ATOMS: atom_id res chain seq x y z
N MET A 1 -3.67 6.95 9.74
CA MET A 1 -3.53 7.65 8.44
C MET A 1 -3.47 6.62 7.32
N ILE A 2 -4.14 6.90 6.20
CA ILE A 2 -4.14 6.02 5.02
C ILE A 2 -3.16 6.57 3.99
N ILE A 3 -2.23 5.75 3.51
CA ILE A 3 -1.33 6.06 2.40
C ILE A 3 -1.80 5.25 1.19
N THR A 4 -2.16 5.89 0.08
CA THR A 4 -2.77 5.17 -1.06
C THR A 4 -2.50 5.82 -2.42
N ASN A 5 -2.39 5.00 -3.47
CA ASN A 5 -2.47 5.43 -4.87
C ASN A 5 -3.81 5.06 -5.53
N ASN A 6 -4.77 4.56 -4.74
CA ASN A 6 -6.07 4.10 -5.21
C ASN A 6 -7.13 5.17 -4.97
N ASN A 7 -7.62 5.78 -6.05
CA ASN A 7 -8.62 6.84 -5.96
C ASN A 7 -9.92 6.39 -5.27
N LYS A 8 -10.30 5.10 -5.33
CA LYS A 8 -11.49 4.61 -4.62
C LYS A 8 -11.33 4.64 -3.10
N VAL A 9 -10.14 4.31 -2.61
CA VAL A 9 -9.82 4.40 -1.18
C VAL A 9 -9.82 5.84 -0.74
N HIS A 10 -9.22 6.73 -1.54
CA HIS A 10 -9.25 8.16 -1.27
C HIS A 10 -10.69 8.69 -1.20
N GLU A 11 -11.50 8.46 -2.24
CA GLU A 11 -12.87 8.98 -2.31
C GLU A 11 -13.76 8.45 -1.18
N LYS A 12 -13.61 7.17 -0.80
CA LYS A 12 -14.41 6.58 0.27
C LYS A 12 -14.10 7.17 1.65
N TYR A 13 -12.85 7.50 1.93
CA TYR A 13 -12.39 7.77 3.30
C TYR A 13 -11.86 9.19 3.55
N LYS A 14 -11.79 10.04 2.52
CA LYS A 14 -11.19 11.40 2.63
C LYS A 14 -11.84 12.32 3.67
N ASN A 15 -13.11 12.07 4.01
CA ASN A 15 -13.85 12.87 4.97
C ASN A 15 -13.70 12.35 6.41
N ASP A 16 -13.33 11.08 6.59
CA ASP A 16 -13.32 10.41 7.90
C ASP A 16 -11.89 10.18 8.43
N TYR A 17 -10.89 10.12 7.54
CA TYR A 17 -9.52 9.79 7.89
C TYR A 17 -8.52 10.78 7.28
N LYS A 18 -7.37 10.95 7.94
CA LYS A 18 -6.19 11.57 7.31
C LYS A 18 -5.68 10.65 6.19
N ILE A 19 -5.61 11.18 4.97
CA ILE A 19 -5.16 10.45 3.78
C ILE A 19 -4.02 11.19 3.09
N TYR A 20 -2.97 10.44 2.75
CA TYR A 20 -2.04 10.81 1.69
C TYR A 20 -2.42 10.03 0.43
N TYR A 21 -2.95 10.74 -0.56
CA TYR A 21 -3.27 10.20 -1.87
C TYR A 21 -2.26 10.72 -2.90
N LYS A 22 -1.68 9.81 -3.69
CA LYS A 22 -0.83 10.17 -4.81
C LYS A 22 -0.95 9.15 -5.94
N GLU A 23 -1.22 9.62 -7.14
CA GLU A 23 -1.15 8.82 -8.36
C GLU A 23 0.31 8.50 -8.67
N CYS A 24 0.74 7.32 -8.24
CA CYS A 24 2.11 6.85 -8.35
C CYS A 24 2.13 5.32 -8.38
N SER A 25 3.30 4.73 -8.59
CA SER A 25 3.45 3.27 -8.56
C SER A 25 3.25 2.69 -7.16
N PHE A 26 2.87 1.41 -7.07
CA PHE A 26 2.88 0.65 -5.81
C PHE A 26 4.25 0.79 -5.11
N ARG A 27 5.36 0.67 -5.85
CA ARG A 27 6.70 0.85 -5.26
C ARG A 27 6.88 2.21 -4.59
N GLU A 28 6.41 3.29 -5.20
CA GLU A 28 6.49 4.63 -4.61
C GLU A 28 5.65 4.75 -3.33
N ILE A 29 4.50 4.09 -3.24
CA ILE A 29 3.74 3.97 -1.99
C ILE A 29 4.58 3.27 -0.91
N LEU A 30 5.24 2.16 -1.23
CA LEU A 30 6.10 1.45 -0.27
C LEU A 30 7.26 2.33 0.22
N LEU A 31 7.91 3.07 -0.69
CA LEU A 31 9.00 3.99 -0.33
C LEU A 31 8.49 5.12 0.58
N TYR A 32 7.35 5.72 0.25
CA TYR A 32 6.74 6.75 1.08
C TYR A 32 6.41 6.23 2.48
N VAL A 33 5.85 5.02 2.58
CA VAL A 33 5.56 4.37 3.86
C VAL A 33 6.85 4.15 4.65
N ARG A 34 7.93 3.67 4.04
CA ARG A 34 9.23 3.49 4.70
C ARG A 34 9.75 4.81 5.28
N ASP A 35 9.70 5.88 4.50
CA ASP A 35 10.17 7.19 4.96
C ASP A 35 9.35 7.69 6.16
N ARG A 36 8.03 7.44 6.18
CA ARG A 36 7.19 7.72 7.35
C ARG A 36 7.55 6.82 8.54
N VAL A 37 7.86 5.55 8.32
CA VAL A 37 8.32 4.65 9.40
C VAL A 37 9.64 5.15 10.01
N HIS A 38 10.59 5.63 9.20
CA HIS A 38 11.82 6.26 9.69
C HIS A 38 11.56 7.51 10.54
N GLU A 39 10.52 8.27 10.23
CA GLU A 39 10.08 9.40 11.05
C GLU A 39 9.36 9.01 12.35
N GLY A 40 9.19 7.71 12.62
CA GLY A 40 8.59 7.21 13.86
C GLY A 40 7.12 6.81 13.76
N TYR A 41 6.52 6.80 12.56
CA TYR A 41 5.19 6.22 12.36
C TYR A 41 5.23 4.68 12.43
N VAL A 42 4.12 4.07 12.83
CA VAL A 42 3.98 2.62 13.01
C VAL A 42 3.09 2.04 11.91
N LEU A 43 3.47 0.89 11.35
CA LEU A 43 2.60 0.15 10.44
C LEU A 43 1.42 -0.44 11.20
N LEU A 44 0.19 -0.19 10.74
CA LEU A 44 -1.03 -0.80 11.28
C LEU A 44 -1.52 -1.95 10.41
N THR A 45 -1.16 -1.96 9.13
CA THR A 45 -1.43 -3.05 8.19
C THR A 45 -0.16 -3.53 7.53
N HIS A 46 -0.10 -4.82 7.21
CA HIS A 46 1.02 -5.37 6.44
C HIS A 46 1.02 -4.79 5.00
N PRO A 47 2.14 -4.25 4.47
CA PRO A 47 2.17 -3.65 3.13
C PRO A 47 1.90 -4.65 2.00
N LEU A 48 2.08 -5.95 2.26
CA LEU A 48 1.74 -7.04 1.33
C LEU A 48 0.54 -7.86 1.82
N SER A 49 -0.50 -7.20 2.35
CA SER A 49 -1.70 -7.84 2.93
C SER A 49 -2.62 -8.58 1.95
N SER A 50 -2.36 -8.52 0.63
CA SER A 50 -3.13 -9.21 -0.40
C SER A 50 -2.47 -10.53 -0.82
N SER A 51 -3.28 -11.53 -1.19
CA SER A 51 -2.78 -12.74 -1.87
C SER A 51 -2.31 -12.47 -3.31
N ILE A 52 -2.62 -11.28 -3.86
CA ILE A 52 -2.19 -10.82 -5.18
C ILE A 52 -0.71 -10.45 -5.12
N LYS A 53 0.07 -10.95 -6.08
CA LYS A 53 1.50 -10.65 -6.13
C LYS A 53 1.71 -9.17 -6.45
N PRO A 54 2.78 -8.53 -5.96
CA PRO A 54 2.96 -7.09 -6.14
C PRO A 54 3.19 -6.65 -7.59
N ASN A 55 3.58 -7.56 -8.48
CA ASN A 55 3.70 -7.32 -9.92
C ASN A 55 2.35 -7.47 -10.68
N GLU A 56 1.31 -7.99 -10.03
CA GLU A 56 0.00 -8.24 -10.65
C GLU A 56 -0.96 -7.06 -10.45
N THR A 57 -0.78 -6.23 -9.41
CA THR A 57 -1.63 -5.05 -9.14
C THR A 57 -0.82 -3.75 -9.15
N PRO A 58 -1.34 -2.68 -9.79
CA PRO A 58 -0.72 -1.35 -9.70
C PRO A 58 -1.10 -0.61 -8.41
N TYR A 59 -2.13 -1.06 -7.67
CA TYR A 59 -2.71 -0.34 -6.54
C TYR A 59 -2.31 -0.90 -5.19
N LYS A 60 -2.02 0.01 -4.25
CA LYS A 60 -1.78 -0.33 -2.85
C LYS A 60 -2.23 0.78 -1.90
N SER A 61 -2.85 0.35 -0.81
CA SER A 61 -3.14 1.18 0.35
C SER A 61 -2.55 0.60 1.64
N VAL A 62 -1.94 1.44 2.48
CA VAL A 62 -1.35 1.04 3.76
C VAL A 62 -1.84 1.96 4.88
N LEU A 63 -2.28 1.36 5.98
CA LEU A 63 -2.58 2.08 7.21
C LEU A 63 -1.31 2.23 8.06
N ILE A 64 -1.04 3.45 8.47
CA ILE A 64 -0.01 3.78 9.47
C ILE A 64 -0.61 4.59 10.62
N SER A 65 0.07 4.64 11.76
CA SER A 65 -0.35 5.46 12.90
C SER A 65 -0.50 6.93 12.51
N ASP A 66 -1.34 7.66 13.22
CA ASP A 66 -1.45 9.12 13.12
C ASP A 66 -0.53 9.85 14.12
N TYR A 67 0.11 9.10 15.02
CA TYR A 67 1.14 9.55 15.95
C TYR A 67 2.54 9.08 15.54
N LYS A 68 3.56 9.76 16.05
CA LYS A 68 4.96 9.36 15.97
C LYS A 68 5.45 8.86 17.32
N LYS A 69 6.36 7.89 17.32
CA LYS A 69 7.10 7.43 18.50
C LYS A 69 8.58 7.20 18.14
N ILE A 70 9.36 6.67 19.07
CA ILE A 70 10.71 6.15 18.76
C ILE A 70 10.58 5.07 17.67
N LEU A 71 11.53 5.05 16.74
CA LEU A 71 11.57 4.13 15.60
C LEU A 71 11.10 2.72 15.96
N ASP A 72 10.04 2.27 15.29
CA ASP A 72 9.49 0.93 15.46
C ASP A 72 10.24 -0.05 14.55
N TYR A 73 11.26 -0.72 15.09
CA TYR A 73 12.09 -1.66 14.33
C TYR A 73 11.29 -2.78 13.67
N LYS A 74 10.16 -3.20 14.27
CA LYS A 74 9.26 -4.19 13.66
C LYS A 74 8.63 -3.64 12.38
N SER A 75 8.07 -2.44 12.43
CA SER A 75 7.52 -1.75 11.25
C SER A 75 8.59 -1.54 10.19
N LEU A 76 9.80 -1.15 10.59
CA LEU A 76 10.93 -0.97 9.68
C LEU A 76 11.29 -2.26 8.95
N MET A 77 11.47 -3.36 9.68
CA MET A 77 11.78 -4.65 9.10
C MET A 77 10.68 -5.12 8.13
N ILE A 78 9.40 -4.91 8.46
CA ILE A 78 8.28 -5.28 7.61
C ILE A 78 8.29 -4.48 6.30
N ILE A 79 8.46 -3.14 6.36
CA ILE A 79 8.42 -2.33 5.14
C ILE A 79 9.63 -2.58 4.23
N GLU A 80 10.83 -2.76 4.80
CA GLU A 80 12.03 -3.11 4.03
C GLU A 80 11.87 -4.47 3.32
N ASN A 81 11.38 -5.48 4.04
CA ASN A 81 11.10 -6.79 3.45
C ASN A 81 10.02 -6.72 2.36
N ALA A 82 9.00 -5.87 2.52
CA ALA A 82 7.99 -5.66 1.51
C ALA A 82 8.57 -5.05 0.22
N ILE A 83 9.46 -4.06 0.34
CA ILE A 83 10.16 -3.44 -0.80
C ILE A 83 11.05 -4.47 -1.51
N ILE A 84 11.86 -5.22 -0.75
CA ILE A 84 12.73 -6.27 -1.32
C ILE A 84 11.90 -7.31 -2.07
N THR A 85 10.77 -7.73 -1.49
CA THR A 85 9.86 -8.71 -2.10
C THR A 85 9.25 -8.16 -3.38
N TYR A 86 8.75 -6.92 -3.36
CA TYR A 86 8.25 -6.23 -4.55
C TYR A 86 9.29 -6.22 -5.68
N ASP A 87 10.53 -5.83 -5.36
CA ASP A 87 11.61 -5.71 -6.34
C ASP A 87 12.05 -7.06 -6.92
N LYS A 88 11.87 -8.17 -6.18
CA LYS A 88 12.08 -9.52 -6.71
C LYS A 88 11.01 -9.89 -7.74
N PHE A 89 9.73 -9.70 -7.40
CA PHE A 89 8.62 -10.00 -8.32
C PHE A 89 8.66 -9.17 -9.61
N LYS A 90 9.14 -7.93 -9.56
CA LYS A 90 9.29 -7.10 -10.76
C LYS A 90 10.35 -7.63 -11.74
N LYS A 91 11.33 -8.40 -11.27
CA LYS A 91 12.40 -8.97 -12.11
C LYS A 91 11.96 -10.23 -12.85
N ASP A 92 10.96 -10.95 -12.34
CA ASP A 92 10.29 -12.05 -13.03
C ASP A 92 9.35 -11.49 -14.11
N LYS A 93 9.92 -11.11 -15.26
CA LYS A 93 9.27 -10.37 -16.35
C LYS A 93 8.27 -11.18 -17.20
N ASP A 94 8.00 -12.44 -16.87
CA ASP A 94 7.21 -13.32 -17.73
C ASP A 94 5.68 -13.10 -17.63
N TYR A 95 5.22 -12.32 -16.64
CA TYR A 95 3.79 -12.04 -16.45
C TYR A 95 3.52 -10.54 -16.29
N THR A 96 3.22 -9.89 -17.41
CA THR A 96 2.60 -8.56 -17.41
C THR A 96 1.13 -8.77 -17.76
N ILE A 97 0.23 -8.56 -16.79
CA ILE A 97 -1.22 -8.61 -17.05
C ILE A 97 -1.58 -7.43 -17.94
N GLU A 98 -2.33 -7.64 -19.02
CA GLU A 98 -2.92 -6.54 -19.77
C GLU A 98 -3.94 -5.81 -18.89
N LEU A 99 -3.63 -4.58 -18.52
CA LEU A 99 -4.46 -3.76 -17.64
C LEU A 99 -5.58 -3.07 -18.43
N THR A 100 -6.65 -3.80 -18.73
CA THR A 100 -7.90 -3.20 -19.21
C THR A 100 -8.56 -2.36 -18.12
N ASP A 101 -9.41 -1.40 -18.48
CA ASP A 101 -10.14 -0.57 -17.51
C ASP A 101 -10.95 -1.39 -16.49
N ARG A 102 -11.52 -2.51 -16.94
CA ARG A 102 -12.26 -3.44 -16.07
C ARG A 102 -11.34 -4.11 -15.04
N ILE A 103 -10.17 -4.57 -15.47
CA ILE A 103 -9.18 -5.20 -14.58
C ILE A 103 -8.62 -4.18 -13.58
N ILE A 104 -8.35 -2.95 -14.04
CA ILE A 104 -7.95 -1.83 -13.20
C ILE A 104 -8.99 -1.58 -12.11
N GLU A 105 -10.27 -1.55 -12.47
CA GLU A 105 -11.37 -1.32 -11.55
C GLU A 105 -11.48 -2.45 -10.50
N ASP A 106 -11.35 -3.71 -10.92
CA ASP A 106 -11.34 -4.87 -10.02
C ASP A 106 -10.20 -4.78 -9.01
N PHE A 107 -8.98 -4.43 -9.43
CA PHE A 107 -7.86 -4.25 -8.50
C PHE A 107 -8.10 -3.12 -7.50
N LYS A 108 -8.72 -2.01 -7.92
CA LYS A 108 -9.09 -0.93 -6.99
C LYS A 108 -10.10 -1.39 -5.95
N ILE A 109 -11.07 -2.23 -6.34
CA ILE A 109 -12.07 -2.79 -5.44
C ILE A 109 -11.42 -3.76 -4.44
N VAL A 110 -10.49 -4.60 -4.89
CA VAL A 110 -9.76 -5.52 -4.00
C VAL A 110 -8.93 -4.77 -2.97
N ASP A 111 -8.14 -3.77 -3.38
CA ASP A 111 -7.35 -2.98 -2.43
C ASP A 111 -8.25 -2.20 -1.46
N LEU A 112 -9.38 -1.68 -1.95
CA LEU A 112 -10.39 -1.02 -1.12
C LEU A 112 -10.99 -1.95 -0.06
N SER A 113 -11.34 -3.19 -0.43
CA SER A 113 -11.95 -4.14 0.52
C SER A 113 -10.98 -4.56 1.63
N ILE A 114 -9.68 -4.66 1.32
CA ILE A 114 -8.64 -4.91 2.32
C ILE A 114 -8.59 -3.79 3.36
N ILE A 115 -8.66 -2.53 2.92
CA ILE A 115 -8.68 -1.38 3.85
C ILE A 115 -9.97 -1.32 4.64
N GLN A 116 -11.12 -1.60 4.01
CA GLN A 116 -12.40 -1.69 4.70
C GLN A 116 -12.35 -2.71 5.84
N ASN A 117 -11.84 -3.91 5.57
CA ASN A 117 -11.71 -4.97 6.57
C ASN A 117 -10.73 -4.60 7.70
N ALA A 118 -9.65 -3.87 7.40
CA ALA A 118 -8.68 -3.44 8.42
C ALA A 118 -9.18 -2.30 9.31
N LEU A 119 -10.20 -1.55 8.88
CA LEU A 119 -10.84 -0.48 9.65
C LEU A 119 -12.11 -0.92 10.37
N SER A 120 -12.57 -2.16 10.14
CA SER A 120 -13.74 -2.76 10.80
C SER A 120 -13.36 -3.36 12.14
#